data_AF-A0A1V1UH13-F1
#
_entry.id   AF-A0A1V1UH13-F1
#
_cell.length_a   1.000
_cell.length_b   1.000
_cell.length_c   1.000
_cell.angle_alpha   90.00
_cell.angle_beta   90.00
_cell.angle_gamma   90.00
#
_symmetry.space_group_name_H-M   'P 1'
#
loop_
_entity.id
_entity.type
_entity.pdbx_description
1 polymer ?
#
loop_
_entity_poly.entity_id
_entity_poly.type
_entity_poly.pdbx_seq_one_letter_code
_entity_poly.pdbx_strand_id
1 'polypeptide(L)'
;MRWPFVVLCLLLAACNAPGPGFHGVVPVRVAVGQSMFDVRIDGLWAQAIRLTPEWAPRPAAVIPRAVAAMEGVSGCRVARLGGDQAVMVAQLDCGAGAPPPAPPSFTCQVEKLGHGEADLICQPRR
;
A
#
# COMPACT_ATOMS: atom_id res chain seq x y z
N MET A 1 -36.74 9.78 -8.75
CA MET A 1 -35.66 10.09 -9.72
C MET A 1 -34.32 10.53 -9.10
N ARG A 2 -34.25 10.94 -7.83
CA ARG A 2 -33.00 11.38 -7.16
C ARG A 2 -32.18 10.26 -6.52
N TRP A 3 -32.81 9.12 -6.23
CA TRP A 3 -32.19 7.99 -5.54
C TRP A 3 -31.00 7.34 -6.26
N PRO A 4 -31.03 7.09 -7.59
CA PRO A 4 -29.86 6.53 -8.27
C PRO A 4 -28.66 7.48 -8.24
N PHE A 5 -28.91 8.80 -8.26
CA PHE A 5 -27.86 9.81 -8.15
C PHE A 5 -27.22 9.82 -6.75
N VAL A 6 -28.02 9.67 -5.70
CA VAL A 6 -27.52 9.58 -4.31
C VAL A 6 -26.69 8.31 -4.10
N VAL A 7 -27.14 7.16 -4.62
CA VAL A 7 -26.39 5.91 -4.55
C VAL A 7 -25.07 6.02 -5.31
N LEU A 8 -25.07 6.64 -6.50
CA LEU A 8 -23.86 6.89 -7.26
C LEU A 8 -22.88 7.78 -6.48
N CYS A 9 -23.34 8.90 -5.89
CA CYS A 9 -22.49 9.77 -5.08
C CYS A 9 -21.85 9.06 -3.88
N LEU A 10 -22.59 8.15 -3.22
CA LEU A 10 -22.06 7.34 -2.11
C LEU A 10 -20.96 6.38 -2.57
N LEU A 11 -21.10 5.78 -3.76
CA LEU A 11 -20.08 4.90 -4.33
C LEU A 11 -18.78 5.65 -4.70
N LEU A 12 -18.88 6.88 -5.22
CA LEU A 12 -17.69 7.68 -5.55
C LEU A 12 -16.90 8.12 -4.30
N ALA A 13 -17.56 8.28 -3.15
CA ALA A 13 -16.90 8.66 -1.90
C ALA A 13 -15.99 7.55 -1.32
N ALA A 14 -16.17 6.28 -1.74
CA ALA A 14 -15.39 5.14 -1.24
C ALA A 14 -14.03 4.95 -1.93
N CYS A 15 -13.70 5.75 -2.95
CA CYS A 15 -12.51 5.54 -3.79
C CYS A 15 -11.16 5.75 -3.06
N ASN A 16 -11.18 6.26 -1.83
CA ASN A 16 -10.00 6.46 -0.97
C ASN A 16 -10.18 5.77 0.41
N ALA A 17 -10.86 4.62 0.42
CA ALA A 17 -11.04 3.83 1.63
C ALA A 17 -9.69 3.27 2.12
N PRO A 18 -9.41 3.32 3.44
CA PRO A 18 -8.22 2.69 4.00
C PRO A 18 -8.25 1.17 3.83
N GLY A 19 -7.07 0.55 3.90
CA GLY A 19 -6.98 -0.91 4.00
C GLY A 19 -7.50 -1.40 5.37
N PRO A 20 -7.91 -2.68 5.51
CA PRO A 20 -8.55 -3.22 6.73
C PRO A 20 -7.82 -2.89 8.04
N GLY A 21 -6.48 -2.93 8.04
CA GLY A 21 -5.66 -2.61 9.22
C GLY A 21 -5.59 -1.11 9.59
N PHE A 22 -6.21 -0.22 8.82
CA PHE A 22 -6.18 1.23 9.05
C PHE A 22 -7.60 1.81 9.17
N HIS A 23 -8.61 0.97 9.41
CA HIS A 23 -9.99 1.42 9.64
C HIS A 23 -10.07 2.31 10.88
N GLY A 24 -10.77 3.44 10.78
CA GLY A 24 -10.90 4.40 11.87
C GLY A 24 -9.68 5.30 12.08
N VAL A 25 -8.57 5.08 11.36
CA VAL A 25 -7.39 5.94 11.41
C VAL A 25 -7.59 7.14 10.49
N VAL A 26 -7.60 8.34 11.08
CA VAL A 26 -7.73 9.60 10.34
C VAL A 26 -6.43 9.85 9.56
N PRO A 27 -6.50 10.14 8.25
CA PRO A 27 -5.30 10.38 7.46
C PRO A 27 -4.69 11.76 7.74
N VAL A 28 -3.37 11.82 7.69
CA VAL A 28 -2.57 13.04 7.58
C VAL A 28 -2.22 13.26 6.12
N ARG A 29 -2.65 14.38 5.55
CA ARG A 29 -2.38 14.71 4.15
C ARG A 29 -1.03 15.40 4.00
N VAL A 30 -0.15 14.83 3.17
CA VAL A 30 1.21 15.34 2.95
C VAL A 30 1.53 15.44 1.47
N ALA A 31 2.09 16.58 1.07
CA ALA A 31 2.64 16.77 -0.26
C ALA A 31 4.15 16.53 -0.25
N VAL A 32 4.64 15.68 -1.15
CA VAL A 32 6.07 15.40 -1.34
C VAL A 32 6.38 15.48 -2.83
N GLY A 33 7.16 16.49 -3.21
CA GLY A 33 7.35 16.83 -4.62
C GLY A 33 6.01 17.07 -5.31
N GLN A 34 5.77 16.39 -6.44
CA GLN A 34 4.52 16.48 -7.20
C GLN A 34 3.39 15.52 -6.75
N SER A 35 3.61 14.67 -5.72
CA SER A 35 2.56 13.77 -5.21
C SER A 35 1.97 14.28 -3.91
N MET A 36 0.66 14.11 -3.75
CA MET A 36 -0.03 14.19 -2.47
C MET A 36 -0.44 12.80 -2.00
N PHE A 37 -0.28 12.57 -0.69
CA PHE A 37 -0.62 11.30 -0.04
C PHE A 37 -1.53 11.54 1.17
N ASP A 38 -2.48 10.64 1.38
CA ASP A 38 -3.12 10.45 2.68
C ASP A 38 -2.36 9.35 3.43
N VAL A 39 -1.68 9.74 4.50
CA VAL A 39 -0.85 8.85 5.33
C VAL A 39 -1.60 8.49 6.61
N ARG A 40 -1.67 7.21 6.95
CA ARG A 40 -2.28 6.69 8.18
C ARG A 40 -1.24 5.89 8.95
N ILE A 41 -1.14 6.10 10.25
CA ILE A 41 -0.22 5.38 11.13
C ILE A 41 -1.04 4.60 12.16
N ASP A 42 -0.74 3.31 12.30
CA ASP A 42 -1.29 2.45 13.35
C ASP A 42 -0.16 1.61 13.96
N GLY A 43 0.26 1.96 15.18
CA GLY A 43 1.42 1.37 15.84
C GLY A 43 2.70 1.49 14.99
N LEU A 44 3.27 0.34 14.61
CA LEU A 44 4.46 0.24 13.75
C LEU A 44 4.13 0.05 12.26
N TRP A 45 2.90 0.35 11.85
CA TRP A 45 2.47 0.28 10.45
C TRP A 45 2.05 1.64 9.93
N ALA A 46 2.36 1.89 8.66
CA ALA A 46 1.96 3.07 7.93
C ALA A 46 1.29 2.67 6.62
N GLN A 47 0.26 3.40 6.21
CA GLN A 47 -0.32 3.31 4.88
C GLN A 47 -0.27 4.67 4.22
N ALA A 48 0.20 4.74 2.98
CA ALA A 48 0.16 5.94 2.15
C ALA A 48 -0.68 5.67 0.91
N ILE A 49 -1.78 6.40 0.76
CA ILE A 49 -2.61 6.37 -0.46
C ILE A 49 -2.33 7.63 -1.26
N ARG A 50 -1.92 7.48 -2.53
CA ARG A 50 -1.68 8.61 -3.42
C ARG A 50 -3.01 9.21 -3.88
N LEU A 51 -3.14 10.53 -3.74
CA LEU A 51 -4.31 11.29 -4.19
C LEU A 51 -4.10 11.98 -5.53
N THR A 52 -2.84 12.34 -5.85
CA THR A 52 -2.55 12.97 -7.13
C THR A 52 -2.79 11.98 -8.27
N PRO A 53 -3.61 12.34 -9.27
CA PRO A 53 -3.71 11.59 -10.50
C PRO A 53 -2.44 11.79 -11.31
N GLU A 54 -1.60 10.75 -11.38
CA GLU A 54 -0.42 10.68 -12.23
C GLU A 54 -0.68 9.59 -13.29
N TRP A 55 -0.41 9.88 -14.56
CA TRP A 55 -0.61 8.92 -15.64
C TRP A 55 0.48 7.84 -15.60
N ALA A 56 0.07 6.60 -15.34
CA ALA A 56 0.92 5.40 -15.33
C ALA A 56 2.35 5.61 -14.79
N PRO A 57 2.53 6.19 -13.59
CA PRO A 57 3.84 6.54 -13.11
C PRO A 57 4.62 5.27 -12.76
N ARG A 58 5.91 5.26 -13.09
CA ARG A 58 6.80 4.17 -12.69
C ARG A 58 6.88 4.11 -11.16
N PRO A 59 6.86 2.92 -10.54
CA PRO A 59 7.01 2.79 -9.08
C PRO A 59 8.24 3.51 -8.53
N ALA A 60 9.37 3.45 -9.25
CA ALA A 60 10.61 4.16 -8.91
C ALA A 60 10.46 5.68 -8.78
N ALA A 61 9.46 6.30 -9.43
CA ALA A 61 9.21 7.73 -9.34
C ALA A 61 8.29 8.11 -8.17
N VAL A 62 7.47 7.18 -7.66
CA VAL A 62 6.44 7.48 -6.64
C VAL A 62 6.83 6.92 -5.27
N ILE A 63 7.36 5.70 -5.23
CA ILE A 63 7.71 4.99 -4.00
C ILE A 63 8.63 5.83 -3.09
N PRO A 64 9.69 6.47 -3.57
CA PRO A 64 10.54 7.30 -2.70
C PRO A 64 9.79 8.46 -2.04
N ARG A 65 8.81 9.06 -2.75
CA ARG A 65 7.97 10.14 -2.21
C ARG A 65 6.99 9.63 -1.15
N ALA A 66 6.40 8.45 -1.36
CA ALA A 66 5.55 7.79 -0.37
C ALA A 66 6.35 7.42 0.89
N VAL A 67 7.57 6.88 0.74
CA VAL A 67 8.47 6.60 1.87
C VAL A 67 8.76 7.88 2.65
N ALA A 68 9.17 8.95 1.98
CA ALA A 68 9.42 10.24 2.64
C ALA A 68 8.17 10.80 3.35
N ALA A 69 6.98 10.63 2.78
CA ALA A 69 5.72 11.02 3.43
C ALA A 69 5.47 10.20 4.71
N MET A 70 5.64 8.88 4.66
CA MET A 70 5.45 8.00 5.83
C MET A 70 6.47 8.26 6.94
N GLU A 71 7.75 8.43 6.59
CA GLU A 71 8.80 8.77 7.55
C GLU A 71 8.56 10.16 8.16
N GLY A 72 8.13 11.13 7.34
CA GLY A 72 7.82 12.49 7.80
C GLY A 72 6.63 12.56 8.77
N VAL A 73 5.58 11.76 8.55
CA VAL A 73 4.40 11.72 9.43
C VAL A 73 4.67 10.92 10.70
N SER A 74 5.39 9.81 10.60
CA SER A 74 5.64 8.94 11.76
C SER A 74 6.82 9.35 12.62
N GLY A 75 7.81 10.05 12.05
CA GLY A 75 9.11 10.28 12.67
C GLY A 75 10.01 9.03 12.73
N CYS A 76 9.56 7.90 12.17
CA CYS A 76 10.27 6.63 12.16
C CYS A 76 10.82 6.32 10.76
N ARG A 77 11.71 5.33 10.66
CA ARG A 77 12.22 4.85 9.36
C ARG A 77 11.31 3.78 8.77
N VAL A 78 11.18 3.74 7.45
CA VAL A 78 10.51 2.64 6.78
C VAL A 78 11.47 1.44 6.73
N ALA A 79 11.13 0.38 7.47
CA ALA A 79 11.90 -0.86 7.48
C ALA A 79 11.56 -1.76 6.29
N ARG A 80 10.26 -1.82 5.96
CA ARG A 80 9.74 -2.67 4.87
C ARG A 80 8.58 -1.98 4.19
N LEU A 81 8.48 -2.19 2.88
CA LEU A 81 7.45 -1.57 2.05
C LEU A 81 6.80 -2.64 1.18
N GLY A 82 5.47 -2.59 1.07
CA GLY A 82 4.67 -3.36 0.13
C GLY A 82 3.58 -2.51 -0.50
N GLY A 83 2.78 -3.13 -1.36
CA GLY A 83 1.74 -2.46 -2.14
C GLY A 83 2.21 -2.04 -3.52
N ASP A 84 1.50 -1.09 -4.13
CA ASP A 84 1.75 -0.58 -5.48
C ASP A 84 1.95 0.93 -5.48
N GLN A 85 2.07 1.54 -6.67
CA GLN A 85 2.29 2.99 -6.79
C GLN A 85 1.11 3.86 -6.29
N ALA A 86 -0.09 3.31 -6.13
CA ALA A 86 -1.27 4.04 -5.65
C ALA A 86 -1.49 3.85 -4.15
N VAL A 87 -1.29 2.63 -3.64
CA VAL A 87 -1.45 2.30 -2.22
C VAL A 87 -0.20 1.57 -1.73
N MET A 88 0.52 2.22 -0.83
CA MET A 88 1.67 1.63 -0.15
C MET A 88 1.34 1.32 1.30
N VAL A 89 1.86 0.20 1.78
CA VAL A 89 1.84 -0.15 3.20
C VAL A 89 3.27 -0.41 3.64
N ALA A 90 3.69 0.27 4.69
CA ALA A 90 5.01 0.16 5.25
C ALA A 90 4.96 -0.32 6.69
N GLN A 91 5.99 -1.05 7.06
CA GLN A 91 6.34 -1.23 8.45
C GLN A 91 7.42 -0.23 8.85
N LEU A 92 7.26 0.33 10.04
CA LEU A 92 8.13 1.33 10.62
C LEU A 92 9.11 0.70 11.61
N ASP A 93 10.33 1.23 11.63
CA ASP A 93 11.31 1.05 12.69
C ASP A 93 11.45 2.37 13.45
N CYS A 94 10.93 2.36 14.68
CA CYS A 94 10.97 3.48 15.62
C CYS A 94 12.02 3.28 16.72
N GLY A 95 12.95 2.32 16.58
CA GLY A 95 13.98 2.01 17.57
C GLY A 95 13.52 1.16 18.76
N ALA A 96 12.30 0.61 18.72
CA ALA A 96 11.73 -0.21 19.81
C ALA A 96 12.09 -1.71 19.73
N GLY A 97 12.82 -2.15 18.70
CA GLY A 97 13.22 -3.54 18.49
C GLY A 97 13.52 -3.85 17.03
N ALA A 98 13.95 -5.09 16.74
CA ALA A 98 14.19 -5.51 15.37
C ALA A 98 12.89 -5.51 14.55
N PRO A 99 12.88 -5.00 13.30
CA PRO A 99 11.73 -5.13 12.43
C PRO A 99 11.41 -6.62 12.23
N PRO A 100 10.13 -7.02 12.16
CA PRO A 100 9.80 -8.43 12.05
C PRO A 100 10.41 -9.08 10.80
N PRO A 101 10.60 -10.41 10.83
CA PRO A 101 11.34 -11.13 9.81
C PRO A 101 10.68 -10.98 8.44
N ALA A 102 11.49 -10.86 7.39
CA ALA A 102 11.05 -10.82 5.99
C ALA A 102 10.03 -11.94 5.69
N PRO A 103 8.98 -11.68 4.88
CA PRO A 103 8.10 -12.75 4.44
C PRO A 103 8.91 -13.83 3.72
N PRO A 104 8.53 -15.11 3.82
CA PRO A 104 9.24 -16.19 3.14
C PRO A 104 9.24 -15.93 1.64
N SER A 105 10.41 -16.06 1.02
CA SER A 105 10.51 -16.04 -0.44
C SER A 105 10.24 -17.45 -0.97
N PHE A 106 9.50 -17.55 -2.07
CA PHE A 106 9.17 -18.83 -2.70
C PHE A 106 9.80 -18.93 -4.09
N THR A 107 10.22 -20.13 -4.45
CA THR A 107 10.54 -20.49 -5.83
C THR A 107 9.36 -21.28 -6.37
N CYS A 108 8.68 -20.73 -7.38
CA CYS A 108 7.47 -21.32 -7.96
C CYS A 108 7.77 -21.92 -9.33
N GLN A 109 7.24 -23.11 -9.58
CA GLN A 109 7.26 -23.78 -10.88
C GLN A 109 5.83 -23.88 -11.42
N VAL A 110 5.68 -23.69 -12.73
CA VAL A 110 4.38 -23.80 -13.42
C VAL A 110 4.21 -25.24 -13.90
N GLU A 111 3.18 -25.92 -13.40
CA GLU A 111 2.84 -27.27 -13.80
C GLU A 111 1.57 -27.26 -14.66
N LYS A 112 1.61 -27.86 -15.86
CA LYS A 112 0.46 -27.85 -16.76
C LYS A 112 -0.50 -28.98 -16.40
N LEU A 113 -1.76 -28.65 -16.13
CA LEU A 113 -2.80 -29.61 -15.74
C LEU A 113 -3.59 -30.17 -16.95
N GLY A 114 -3.42 -29.56 -18.13
CA GLY A 114 -4.20 -29.88 -19.33
C GLY A 114 -5.35 -28.89 -19.54
N HIS A 115 -6.06 -28.98 -20.68
CA HIS A 115 -7.18 -28.08 -21.02
C HIS A 115 -6.89 -26.57 -20.99
N GLY A 116 -5.61 -26.19 -21.09
CA GLY A 116 -5.19 -24.79 -20.97
C GLY A 116 -5.05 -24.30 -19.52
N GLU A 117 -5.18 -25.18 -18.54
CA GLU A 117 -5.00 -24.91 -17.13
C GLU A 117 -3.56 -25.22 -16.68
N ALA A 118 -3.09 -24.49 -15.68
CA ALA A 118 -1.82 -24.70 -15.04
C ALA A 118 -1.91 -24.37 -13.55
N ASP A 119 -1.12 -25.09 -12.76
CA ASP A 119 -0.92 -24.84 -11.34
C ASP A 119 0.44 -24.18 -11.07
N LEU A 120 0.56 -23.53 -9.92
CA LEU A 120 1.79 -22.89 -9.44
C LEU A 120 2.25 -23.59 -8.15
N ILE A 121 3.20 -24.50 -8.28
CA ILE A 121 3.80 -25.19 -7.14
C ILE A 121 4.94 -24.35 -6.58
N CYS A 122 4.73 -23.76 -5.41
CA CYS A 122 5.68 -22.87 -4.76
C CYS A 122 6.37 -23.56 -3.57
N GLN A 123 7.70 -23.59 -3.57
CA GLN A 123 8.50 -24.08 -2.44
C GLN A 123 9.26 -22.94 -1.75
N PRO A 124 9.39 -22.94 -0.41
CA PRO A 124 10.19 -21.95 0.29
C PRO A 124 11.63 -21.98 -0.21
N ARG A 125 12.19 -20.81 -0.51
CA ARG A 125 13.60 -20.64 -0.85
C ARG A 125 14.39 -20.78 0.46
N ARG A 126 15.24 -21.81 0.55
CA ARG A 126 16.19 -21.98 1.66
C ARG A 126 17.36 -21.01 1.56
#